data_AF-S2YH90-F1
#
_entry.id   AF-S2YH90-F1
#
_cell.length_a   1.000
_cell.length_b   1.000
_cell.length_c   1.000
_cell.angle_alpha   90.00
_cell.angle_beta   90.00
_cell.angle_gamma   90.00
#
_symmetry.space_group_name_H-M   'P 1'
#
loop_
_entity.id
_entity.type
_entity.pdbx_description
1 polymer ?
#
loop_
_entity_poly.entity_id
_entity_poly.type
_entity_poly.pdbx_seq_one_letter_code
_entity_poly.pdbx_strand_id
1 'polypeptide(L)'
;MVYVAPVPIARHLLRAKDLADARYCEALTVADMAAAAALSPAHFSRRFKAAFGESPHQYLLTRRLERAASLLVTTDWTVAAIAVAVGAQSIGSFTTSFRRMYGTTPQAYRAAHPPAARHVRIPRCVAMAYARPQNRTFREDTSASTA
;
A
#
# COMPACT_ATOMS: atom_id res chain seq x y z
N MET A 1 37.87 7.58 -13.31
CA MET A 1 37.59 6.80 -12.09
C MET A 1 36.38 7.42 -11.42
N VAL A 2 35.17 6.89 -11.63
CA VAL A 2 33.93 7.52 -11.16
C VAL A 2 33.72 7.16 -9.70
N TYR A 3 33.95 8.12 -8.79
CA TYR A 3 33.59 7.98 -7.39
C TYR A 3 32.06 8.05 -7.26
N VAL A 4 31.41 6.90 -7.15
CA VAL A 4 29.98 6.84 -6.80
C VAL A 4 29.90 7.06 -5.29
N ALA A 5 29.45 8.25 -4.89
CA ALA A 5 29.21 8.55 -3.48
C ALA A 5 28.37 7.42 -2.84
N PRO A 6 28.73 6.92 -1.64
CA PRO A 6 27.95 5.89 -0.96
C PRO A 6 26.59 6.50 -0.63
N VAL A 7 25.57 6.10 -1.36
CA VAL A 7 24.28 6.76 -1.22
C VAL A 7 23.68 6.38 0.13
N PRO A 8 23.01 7.32 0.81
CA PRO A 8 22.62 7.14 2.19
C PRO A 8 21.87 5.83 2.41
N ILE A 9 22.16 5.13 3.51
CA ILE A 9 21.48 3.87 3.86
C ILE A 9 19.95 4.00 3.85
N ALA A 10 19.42 5.21 4.05
CA ALA A 10 18.02 5.55 3.86
C ALA A 10 17.47 5.13 2.48
N ARG A 11 18.22 5.34 1.38
CA ARG A 11 17.79 4.92 0.03
C ARG A 11 17.62 3.40 -0.09
N HIS A 12 18.46 2.65 0.61
CA HIS A 12 18.51 1.19 0.54
C HIS A 12 17.32 0.61 1.32
N LEU A 13 17.02 1.22 2.47
CA LEU A 13 15.83 0.89 3.26
C LEU A 13 14.53 1.27 2.55
N LEU A 14 14.48 2.41 1.87
CA LEU A 14 13.34 2.80 1.04
C LEU A 14 13.12 1.83 -0.12
N ARG A 15 14.18 1.41 -0.82
CA ARG A 15 14.07 0.41 -1.89
C ARG A 15 13.48 -0.93 -1.40
N ALA A 16 13.86 -1.37 -0.21
CA ALA A 16 13.28 -2.58 0.39
C ALA A 16 11.81 -2.38 0.79
N LYS A 17 11.45 -1.19 1.29
CA LYS A 17 10.06 -0.82 1.59
C LYS A 17 9.21 -0.79 0.32
N ASP A 18 9.70 -0.16 -0.74
CA ASP A 18 9.02 -0.09 -2.04
C ASP A 18 8.80 -1.50 -2.62
N LEU A 19 9.77 -2.39 -2.46
CA LEU A 19 9.62 -3.80 -2.83
C LEU A 19 8.50 -4.48 -2.03
N ALA A 20 8.48 -4.28 -0.72
CA ALA A 20 7.43 -4.82 0.14
C ALA A 20 6.04 -4.29 -0.25
N ASP A 21 5.94 -3.00 -0.58
CA ASP A 21 4.71 -2.35 -1.00
C ASP A 21 4.22 -2.79 -2.37
N ALA A 22 5.13 -3.09 -3.29
CA ALA A 22 4.80 -3.56 -4.64
C ALA A 22 4.44 -5.05 -4.67
N ARG A 23 5.08 -5.87 -3.84
CA ARG A 23 5.02 -7.35 -3.91
C ARG A 23 4.49 -8.00 -2.64
N TYR A 24 3.69 -7.28 -1.85
CA TYR A 24 3.18 -7.78 -0.57
C TYR A 24 2.39 -9.09 -0.71
N CYS A 25 1.71 -9.31 -1.84
CA CYS A 25 0.87 -10.49 -2.08
C CYS A 25 1.67 -11.76 -2.40
N GLU A 26 2.96 -11.63 -2.70
CA GLU A 26 3.82 -12.75 -3.02
C GLU A 26 4.44 -13.37 -1.76
N ALA A 27 5.13 -14.51 -1.92
CA ALA A 27 5.90 -15.17 -0.86
C ALA A 27 7.21 -14.41 -0.53
N LEU A 28 7.11 -13.10 -0.28
CA LEU A 28 8.22 -12.22 0.03
C LEU A 28 8.74 -12.48 1.44
N THR A 29 10.05 -12.71 1.58
CA THR A 29 10.72 -12.93 2.86
C THR A 29 11.52 -11.71 3.31
N VAL A 30 11.93 -11.70 4.59
CA VAL A 30 12.86 -10.69 5.12
C VAL A 30 14.22 -10.74 4.42
N ALA A 31 14.65 -11.92 3.96
CA ALA A 31 15.88 -12.07 3.20
C ALA A 31 15.80 -11.38 1.84
N ASP A 32 14.66 -11.47 1.15
CA ASP A 32 14.44 -10.81 -0.15
C ASP A 32 14.47 -9.28 0.00
N MET A 33 13.81 -8.76 1.03
CA MET A 33 13.85 -7.32 1.36
C MET A 33 15.28 -6.86 1.71
N ALA A 34 16.03 -7.66 2.48
CA ALA A 34 17.40 -7.35 2.84
C ALA A 34 18.33 -7.35 1.60
N ALA A 35 18.14 -8.31 0.70
CA ALA A 35 18.86 -8.38 -0.56
C ALA A 35 18.60 -7.14 -1.43
N ALA A 36 17.35 -6.66 -1.51
CA ALA A 36 17.01 -5.43 -2.22
C ALA A 36 17.65 -4.17 -1.60
N ALA A 37 17.87 -4.17 -0.29
CA ALA A 37 18.63 -3.14 0.42
C ALA A 37 20.16 -3.31 0.30
N ALA A 38 20.67 -4.40 -0.28
CA ALA A 38 22.09 -4.76 -0.27
C ALA A 38 22.67 -4.86 1.15
N LEU A 39 21.90 -5.42 2.09
CA LEU A 39 22.29 -5.61 3.49
C LEU A 39 22.12 -7.08 3.91
N SER A 40 22.89 -7.50 4.92
CA SER A 40 22.64 -8.78 5.56
C SER A 40 21.30 -8.76 6.32
N PRO A 41 20.56 -9.88 6.44
CA PRO A 41 19.23 -9.90 7.06
C PRO A 41 19.20 -9.35 8.49
N ALA A 42 20.22 -9.63 9.30
CA ALA A 42 20.33 -9.14 10.66
C ALA A 42 20.57 -7.62 10.73
N HIS A 43 21.48 -7.10 9.90
CA HIS A 43 21.74 -5.66 9.84
C HIS A 43 20.53 -4.92 9.27
N PHE A 44 19.92 -5.43 8.21
CA PHE A 44 18.69 -4.91 7.62
C PHE A 44 17.58 -4.80 8.66
N SER A 45 17.28 -5.87 9.39
CA SER A 45 16.18 -5.89 10.37
C SER A 45 16.35 -4.82 11.46
N ARG A 46 17.59 -4.64 11.95
CA ARG A 46 17.91 -3.59 12.94
C ARG A 46 17.73 -2.19 12.36
N ARG A 47 18.28 -1.93 11.16
CA ARG A 47 18.22 -0.61 10.52
C ARG A 47 16.82 -0.25 10.07
N PHE A 48 16.07 -1.21 9.54
CA PHE A 48 14.68 -1.04 9.12
C PHE A 48 13.80 -0.69 10.32
N LYS A 49 13.90 -1.43 11.43
CA LYS A 49 13.16 -1.11 12.66
C LYS A 49 13.53 0.26 13.23
N ALA A 50 14.82 0.61 13.23
CA ALA A 50 15.25 1.93 13.68
C ALA A 50 14.73 3.07 12.79
N ALA A 51 14.56 2.83 11.49
CA ALA A 51 14.10 3.84 10.53
C ALA A 51 12.56 3.97 10.45
N PHE A 52 11.83 2.85 10.57
CA PHE A 52 10.38 2.80 10.32
C PHE A 52 9.54 2.41 11.55
N GLY A 53 10.17 2.16 12.70
CA GLY A 53 9.49 1.86 13.97
C GLY A 53 9.06 0.41 14.16
N GLU A 54 8.95 -0.38 13.09
CA GLU A 54 8.55 -1.79 13.14
C GLU A 54 9.53 -2.72 12.41
N SER A 55 9.50 -4.02 12.74
CA SER A 55 10.37 -4.98 12.05
C SER A 55 9.87 -5.23 10.62
N PRO A 56 10.75 -5.62 9.67
CA PRO A 56 10.35 -5.87 8.28
C PRO A 56 9.20 -6.90 8.15
N HIS A 57 9.19 -7.92 9.00
CA HIS A 57 8.13 -8.92 9.02
C HIS A 57 6.79 -8.32 9.49
N GLN A 58 6.81 -7.47 10.52
CA GLN A 58 5.59 -6.80 10.99
C GLN A 58 5.09 -5.82 9.93
N TYR A 59 5.98 -5.04 9.31
CA TYR A 59 5.65 -4.15 8.19
C TYR A 59 4.90 -4.88 7.08
N LEU A 60 5.44 -6.00 6.60
CA LEU A 60 4.81 -6.78 5.54
C LEU A 60 3.43 -7.30 5.96
N LEU A 61 3.29 -7.79 7.20
CA LEU A 61 2.01 -8.24 7.73
C LEU A 61 1.00 -7.07 7.79
N THR A 62 1.41 -5.91 8.32
CA THR A 62 0.58 -4.70 8.38
C THR A 62 0.09 -4.32 6.99
N ARG A 63 0.99 -4.25 5.99
CA ARG A 63 0.63 -3.94 4.59
C ARG A 63 -0.37 -4.94 3.99
N ARG A 64 -0.20 -6.23 4.25
CA ARG A 64 -1.16 -7.27 3.80
C ARG A 64 -2.53 -7.07 4.43
N LEU A 65 -2.59 -6.78 5.72
CA LEU A 65 -3.84 -6.59 6.44
C LEU A 65 -4.55 -5.29 6.06
N GLU A 66 -3.81 -4.20 5.85
CA GLU A 66 -4.33 -2.94 5.29
C GLU A 66 -4.97 -3.16 3.93
N ARG A 67 -4.30 -3.94 3.08
CA ARG A 67 -4.85 -4.24 1.76
C ARG A 67 -6.05 -5.17 1.82
N ALA A 68 -6.06 -6.11 2.76
CA ALA A 68 -7.23 -6.94 3.02
C ALA A 68 -8.43 -6.12 3.49
N ALA A 69 -8.23 -5.17 4.40
CA ALA A 69 -9.29 -4.25 4.84
C ALA A 69 -9.87 -3.45 3.66
N SER A 70 -9.01 -2.95 2.78
CA SER A 70 -9.44 -2.28 1.55
C SER A 70 -10.26 -3.21 0.64
N LEU A 71 -9.84 -4.46 0.44
CA LEU A 71 -10.58 -5.44 -0.39
C LEU A 71 -11.92 -5.86 0.24
N LEU A 72 -11.99 -5.93 1.57
CA LEU A 72 -13.23 -6.26 2.28
C LEU A 72 -14.34 -5.23 2.03
N VAL A 73 -13.97 -3.97 1.81
CA VAL A 73 -14.87 -2.84 1.58
C VAL A 73 -15.06 -2.53 0.10
N THR A 74 -14.09 -2.82 -0.76
CA THR A 74 -14.18 -2.47 -2.19
C THR A 74 -14.72 -3.60 -3.06
N THR A 75 -14.77 -4.83 -2.54
CA THR A 75 -15.16 -6.03 -3.32
C THR A 75 -16.11 -6.94 -2.54
N ASP A 76 -16.84 -7.79 -3.28
CA ASP A 76 -17.69 -8.85 -2.73
C ASP A 76 -16.96 -10.19 -2.55
N TRP A 77 -15.61 -10.20 -2.62
CA TRP A 77 -14.82 -11.44 -2.53
C TRP A 77 -14.99 -12.14 -1.18
N THR A 78 -14.90 -13.47 -1.15
CA THR A 78 -14.94 -14.19 0.12
C THR A 78 -13.72 -13.87 0.98
N VAL A 79 -13.84 -14.01 2.32
CA VAL A 79 -12.71 -13.81 3.24
C VAL A 79 -11.54 -14.73 2.88
N ALA A 80 -11.84 -15.97 2.45
CA ALA A 80 -10.85 -16.92 1.98
C ALA A 80 -10.10 -16.42 0.73
N ALA A 81 -10.83 -15.91 -0.27
CA ALA A 81 -10.22 -15.36 -1.49
C ALA A 81 -9.33 -14.14 -1.18
N ILE A 82 -9.78 -13.26 -0.27
CA ILE A 82 -9.00 -12.10 0.16
C ILE A 82 -7.72 -12.53 0.87
N ALA A 83 -7.80 -13.52 1.77
CA ALA A 83 -6.63 -14.03 2.48
C ALA A 83 -5.55 -14.55 1.51
N VAL A 84 -5.96 -15.30 0.48
CA VAL A 84 -5.05 -15.77 -0.57
C VAL A 84 -4.50 -14.59 -1.39
N ALA A 85 -5.36 -13.64 -1.79
CA ALA A 85 -4.98 -12.50 -2.61
C ALA A 85 -3.96 -11.56 -1.94
N VAL A 86 -3.96 -11.47 -0.61
CA VAL A 86 -2.97 -10.70 0.15
C VAL A 86 -1.74 -11.51 0.55
N GLY A 87 -1.63 -12.78 0.14
CA GLY A 87 -0.47 -13.63 0.43
C GLY A 87 -0.45 -14.19 1.85
N ALA A 88 -1.62 -14.38 2.48
CA ALA A 88 -1.68 -15.04 3.79
C ALA A 88 -1.42 -16.55 3.65
N GLN A 89 -0.66 -17.10 4.61
CA GLN A 89 -0.31 -18.53 4.62
C GLN A 89 -1.51 -19.43 4.97
N SER A 90 -2.43 -18.92 5.78
CA SER A 90 -3.68 -19.63 6.11
C SER A 90 -4.77 -18.65 6.51
N ILE A 91 -6.04 -19.05 6.31
CA ILE A 91 -7.21 -18.25 6.69
C ILE A 91 -7.27 -18.03 8.21
N GLY A 92 -6.88 -19.03 9.00
CA GLY A 92 -6.86 -18.94 10.46
C GLY A 92 -5.84 -17.93 10.97
N SER A 93 -4.60 -17.98 10.48
CA SER A 93 -3.55 -17.01 10.84
C SER A 93 -3.92 -15.60 10.39
N PHE A 94 -4.48 -15.46 9.19
CA PHE A 94 -5.01 -14.21 8.68
C PHE A 94 -6.08 -13.62 9.60
N THR A 95 -7.09 -14.41 9.96
CA THR A 95 -8.21 -13.96 10.79
C THR A 95 -7.74 -13.50 12.17
N THR A 96 -6.82 -14.24 12.79
CA THR A 96 -6.21 -13.88 14.07
C THR A 96 -5.41 -12.58 13.99
N SER A 97 -4.53 -12.45 12.99
CA SER A 97 -3.74 -11.23 12.80
C SER A 97 -4.61 -10.02 12.45
N PHE A 98 -5.63 -10.21 11.63
CA PHE A 98 -6.60 -9.16 11.29
C PHE A 98 -7.34 -8.68 12.54
N ARG A 99 -7.86 -9.60 13.35
CA ARG A 99 -8.53 -9.26 14.61
C ARG A 99 -7.59 -8.56 15.59
N ARG A 100 -6.32 -8.99 15.66
CA ARG A 100 -5.33 -8.34 16.51
C ARG A 100 -5.06 -6.89 16.09
N MET A 101 -5.06 -6.61 14.79
CA MET A 101 -4.76 -5.28 14.26
C MET A 101 -5.98 -4.34 14.26
N TYR A 102 -7.16 -4.85 13.89
CA TYR A 102 -8.39 -4.05 13.72
C TYR A 102 -9.40 -4.20 14.87
N GLY A 103 -9.13 -5.04 15.87
CA GLY A 103 -10.02 -5.28 17.01
C GLY A 103 -11.26 -6.15 16.70
N THR A 104 -11.50 -6.49 15.43
CA THR A 104 -12.70 -7.24 14.99
C THR A 104 -12.37 -8.24 13.87
N THR A 105 -13.27 -9.18 13.60
CA THR A 105 -13.05 -10.19 12.54
C THR A 105 -13.23 -9.58 11.15
N PRO A 106 -12.62 -10.16 10.09
CA PRO A 106 -12.81 -9.68 8.71
C PRO A 106 -14.28 -9.57 8.28
N GLN A 107 -15.12 -10.53 8.69
CA GLN A 107 -16.53 -10.55 8.35
C GLN A 107 -17.31 -9.44 9.07
N ALA A 108 -17.04 -9.23 10.37
CA ALA A 108 -17.64 -8.14 11.13
C ALA A 108 -17.15 -6.77 10.62
N TYR A 109 -15.88 -6.67 10.22
CA TYR A 109 -15.32 -5.47 9.60
C TYR A 109 -16.07 -5.10 8.31
N ARG A 110 -16.32 -6.07 7.43
CA ARG A 110 -17.14 -5.87 6.21
C ARG A 110 -18.57 -5.46 6.54
N ALA A 111 -19.20 -6.09 7.53
CA ALA A 111 -20.57 -5.74 7.90
C ALA A 111 -20.68 -4.29 8.41
N ALA A 112 -19.67 -3.81 9.14
CA ALA A 112 -19.58 -2.43 9.62
C ALA A 112 -19.21 -1.41 8.52
N HIS A 113 -18.51 -1.86 7.47
CA HIS A 113 -18.07 -1.03 6.35
C HIS A 113 -18.63 -1.59 5.03
N PRO A 114 -19.95 -1.48 4.81
CA PRO A 114 -20.56 -1.95 3.57
C PRO A 114 -19.90 -1.27 2.37
N PRO A 115 -19.86 -1.94 1.19
CA PRO A 115 -19.04 -1.46 0.10
C PRO A 115 -19.30 0.00 -0.25
N ALA A 116 -18.25 0.76 -0.50
CA ALA A 116 -18.35 2.20 -0.81
C ALA A 116 -19.34 2.46 -1.97
N ALA A 117 -19.43 1.54 -2.94
CA ALA A 117 -20.41 1.56 -4.02
C ALA A 117 -21.89 1.63 -3.55
N ARG A 118 -22.20 1.14 -2.35
CA ARG A 118 -23.55 1.18 -1.77
C ARG A 118 -23.86 2.48 -0.99
N HIS A 119 -22.85 3.24 -0.56
CA HIS A 119 -23.04 4.36 0.38
C HIS A 119 -22.39 5.69 -0.01
N VAL A 120 -21.55 5.73 -1.05
CA VAL A 120 -20.94 6.98 -1.51
C VAL A 120 -22.00 7.83 -2.23
N ARG A 121 -22.77 8.61 -1.46
CA ARG A 121 -23.54 9.75 -1.96
C ARG A 121 -22.62 10.96 -2.02
N ILE A 122 -21.72 11.01 -3.00
CA ILE A 122 -20.99 12.26 -3.27
C ILE A 122 -22.03 13.29 -3.73
N PRO A 123 -22.20 14.42 -3.03
CA PRO A 123 -23.07 15.48 -3.50
C PRO A 123 -22.63 15.91 -4.90
N ARG A 124 -23.60 16.14 -5.80
CA ARG A 124 -23.32 16.44 -7.22
C ARG A 124 -22.32 17.57 -7.39
N CYS A 125 -22.34 18.58 -6.52
CA CYS A 125 -21.39 19.69 -6.54
C CYS A 125 -19.93 19.26 -6.32
N VAL A 126 -19.67 18.29 -5.44
CA VAL A 126 -18.32 17.77 -5.16
C VAL A 126 -17.85 16.93 -6.35
N ALA A 127 -18.70 16.06 -6.88
CA ALA A 127 -18.37 15.27 -8.06
C ALA A 127 -18.03 16.19 -9.26
N MET A 128 -18.83 17.23 -9.49
CA MET A 128 -18.58 18.22 -10.54
C MET A 128 -17.28 19.00 -10.32
N ALA A 129 -16.97 19.40 -9.08
CA ALA A 129 -15.74 20.12 -8.77
C ALA A 129 -14.49 19.26 -9.03
N TYR A 130 -14.50 18.00 -8.62
CA TYR A 130 -13.38 17.08 -8.79
C TYR A 130 -13.27 16.50 -10.21
N ALA A 131 -14.38 16.31 -10.92
CA ALA A 131 -14.39 15.84 -12.31
C ALA A 131 -14.23 16.96 -13.34
N ARG A 132 -14.08 18.23 -12.90
CA ARG A 132 -13.89 19.37 -13.81
C ARG A 132 -12.58 19.19 -14.59
N PRO A 133 -12.61 19.08 -15.92
CA PRO A 133 -11.38 18.98 -16.71
C PRO A 133 -10.55 20.25 -16.51
N GLN A 134 -9.28 20.09 -16.15
CA GLN A 134 -8.39 21.23 -15.98
C GLN A 134 -8.03 21.80 -17.36
N ASN A 135 -8.25 23.11 -17.52
CA ASN A 135 -7.95 23.88 -18.71
C ASN A 135 -6.44 24.04 -18.98
N ARG A 136 -5.68 22.95 -18.99
CA ARG A 136 -4.25 22.99 -19.31
C ARG A 136 -3.96 22.88 -20.81
N THR A 137 -4.96 22.51 -21.61
CA THR A 137 -4.82 22.31 -23.06
C THR A 137 -5.42 23.40 -23.93
N PHE A 138 -6.23 24.33 -23.39
CA PHE A 138 -6.65 25.50 -24.16
C PHE A 138 -5.54 26.56 -24.04
N ARG A 139 -4.56 26.48 -24.94
CA ARG A 139 -3.70 27.61 -25.24
C ARG A 139 -4.66 28.64 -25.87
N GLU A 140 -4.95 29.74 -25.18
CA GLU A 140 -5.50 30.90 -25.87
C GLU A 140 -4.46 31.31 -26.90
N ASP A 141 -4.74 31.04 -28.17
CA ASP A 141 -4.01 31.63 -29.27
C ASP A 141 -4.25 33.13 -29.14
N THR A 142 -3.29 33.84 -28.54
CA THR A 142 -3.21 35.29 -28.68
C THR A 142 -2.89 35.58 -30.15
N SER A 143 -3.89 35.49 -31.01
CA SER A 143 -3.86 36.10 -32.32
C SER A 143 -4.02 37.60 -32.12
N ALA A 144 -2.95 38.24 -31.64
CA ALA A 144 -2.75 39.66 -31.89
C ALA A 144 -2.44 39.81 -33.39
N SER A 145 -3.51 39.84 -34.18
CA SER A 145 -3.51 40.31 -35.55
C SER A 145 -3.17 41.80 -35.54
N THR A 146 -2.02 42.12 -36.13
CA THR A 146 -1.72 43.27 -36.99
C THR A 146 -2.69 44.45 -36.94
N ALA A 147 -2.18 45.60 -36.46
CA ALA A 147 -2.25 46.90 -37.13
C ALA A 147 -1.16 47.82 -36.56
#